data_AF-A0A537UNW8-F1
#
_entry.id   AF-A0A537UNW8-F1
#
_cell.length_a   1.000
_cell.length_b   1.000
_cell.length_c   1.000
_cell.angle_alpha   90.00
_cell.angle_beta   90.00
_cell.angle_gamma   90.00
#
_symmetry.space_group_name_H-M   'P 1'
#
loop_
_entity.id
_entity.type
_entity.pdbx_description
1 polymer ?
#
loop_
_entity_poly.entity_id
_entity_poly.type
_entity_poly.pdbx_seq_one_letter_code
_entity_poly.pdbx_strand_id
1 'polypeptide(L)' 'MVAPVVPNQFEVGKNKIVHKPTKAAFSFDTGHTTFKSVDWGRAGEQLSTGQDYRKDDVMRVAQQMLSKLPR' A
#
# COMPACT_ATOMS: atom_id res chain seq x y z
N MET A 1 15.46 -0.26 10.93
CA MET A 1 14.35 -0.03 11.90
C MET A 1 13.05 -0.17 11.12
N VAL A 2 12.02 -0.80 11.68
CA VAL A 2 10.72 -0.88 10.99
C VAL A 2 10.13 0.52 10.93
N ALA A 3 9.86 1.01 9.72
CA ALA A 3 9.27 2.31 9.53
C ALA A 3 7.75 2.20 9.68
N PRO A 4 7.09 3.14 10.39
CA PRO A 4 5.64 3.14 10.49
C PRO A 4 5.03 3.39 9.12
N VAL A 5 4.14 2.50 8.72
CA VAL A 5 3.32 2.65 7.52
C VAL A 5 2.10 3.49 7.87
N VAL A 6 1.91 4.62 7.20
CA VAL A 6 0.74 5.50 7.43
C VAL A 6 -0.05 5.74 6.14
N PRO A 7 -1.39 5.93 6.21
CA PRO A 7 -2.23 6.14 5.02
C PRO A 7 -1.75 7.29 4.13
N ASN A 8 -1.19 8.35 4.71
CA ASN A 8 -0.71 9.52 3.98
C ASN A 8 0.50 9.22 3.05
N GLN A 9 1.19 8.09 3.26
CA GLN A 9 2.25 7.62 2.35
C GLN A 9 1.70 6.94 1.10
N PHE A 10 0.40 6.72 1.03
CA PHE A 10 -0.25 6.08 -0.10
C PHE A 10 -1.02 7.09 -0.92
N GLU A 11 -1.01 6.87 -2.22
CA GLU A 11 -1.79 7.61 -3.20
C GLU A 11 -2.97 6.75 -3.63
N VAL A 12 -4.19 7.22 -3.35
CA VAL A 12 -5.41 6.54 -3.77
C VAL A 12 -5.85 7.06 -5.13
N GLY A 13 -5.76 6.22 -6.14
CA GLY A 13 -6.37 6.45 -7.45
C GLY A 13 -7.73 5.76 -7.58
N LYS A 14 -8.34 5.88 -8.76
CA LYS A 14 -9.68 5.36 -9.06
C LYS A 14 -9.80 3.83 -8.93
N ASN A 15 -8.72 3.10 -9.22
CA ASN A 15 -8.68 1.62 -9.28
C ASN A 15 -7.36 1.05 -8.75
N LYS A 16 -6.57 1.89 -8.05
CA LYS A 16 -5.27 1.48 -7.51
C LYS A 16 -4.84 2.36 -6.35
N ILE A 17 -4.13 1.77 -5.40
CA ILE A 17 -3.49 2.44 -4.27
C ILE A 17 -1.99 2.25 -4.42
N VAL A 18 -1.19 3.33 -4.36
CA VAL A 18 0.27 3.26 -4.55
C VAL A 18 0.99 3.77 -3.32
N HIS A 19 1.82 2.93 -2.70
CA HIS A 19 2.70 3.31 -1.60
C HIS A 19 3.92 4.06 -2.14
N LYS A 20 3.97 5.38 -1.94
CA LYS A 20 5.02 6.26 -2.48
C LYS A 20 6.44 5.85 -2.10
N PRO A 21 6.75 5.47 -0.84
CA PRO A 21 8.10 5.13 -0.40
C PRO A 21 8.67 3.86 -1.06
N THR A 22 7.85 2.81 -1.16
CA THR A 22 8.31 1.50 -1.68
C THR A 22 7.93 1.26 -3.13
N LYS A 23 7.14 2.17 -3.73
CA LYS A 23 6.50 2.00 -5.04
C LYS A 23 5.54 0.80 -5.11
N ALA A 24 5.11 0.24 -3.97
CA ALA A 24 4.14 -0.86 -3.98
C ALA A 24 2.82 -0.37 -4.56
N ALA A 25 2.26 -1.09 -5.53
CA ALA A 25 1.02 -0.75 -6.20
C ALA A 25 -0.04 -1.84 -5.97
N PHE A 26 -1.19 -1.43 -5.48
CA PHE A 26 -2.32 -2.29 -5.14
C PHE A 26 -3.46 -1.97 -6.09
N SER A 27 -3.69 -2.83 -7.08
CA SER A 27 -4.78 -2.66 -8.04
C SER A 27 -6.06 -3.31 -7.50
N PHE A 28 -7.18 -2.61 -7.59
CA PHE A 28 -8.51 -3.09 -7.18
C PHE A 28 -9.56 -2.64 -8.18
N ASP A 29 -10.69 -3.33 -8.20
CA ASP A 29 -11.83 -2.92 -9.00
C ASP A 29 -12.77 -2.02 -8.17
N THR A 30 -13.44 -1.09 -8.82
CA THR A 30 -14.34 -0.15 -8.14
C THR A 30 -15.55 -0.93 -7.62
N GLY A 31 -15.80 -0.89 -6.31
CA GLY A 31 -16.87 -1.67 -5.65
C GLY A 31 -16.38 -2.98 -5.00
N HIS A 32 -15.12 -3.37 -5.19
CA HIS A 32 -14.53 -4.52 -4.50
C HIS A 32 -13.77 -4.10 -3.23
N THR A 33 -13.85 -4.93 -2.18
CA THR A 33 -13.11 -4.74 -0.91
C THR A 33 -11.76 -5.46 -0.88
N THR A 34 -11.39 -6.09 -1.99
CA THR A 34 -10.17 -6.87 -2.12
C THR A 34 -9.33 -6.39 -3.29
N PHE A 35 -8.01 -6.49 -3.13
CA PHE A 35 -7.07 -6.21 -4.20
C PHE A 35 -7.08 -7.33 -5.22
N LYS A 36 -7.18 -6.96 -6.50
CA LYS A 36 -7.09 -7.88 -7.63
C LYS A 36 -5.65 -8.27 -7.90
N SER A 37 -4.72 -7.33 -7.73
CA SER A 37 -3.30 -7.57 -7.94
C SER A 37 -2.48 -6.64 -7.03
N VAL A 38 -1.37 -7.17 -6.53
CA VAL A 38 -0.45 -6.41 -5.67
C VAL A 38 0.96 -6.54 -6.24
N ASP A 39 1.50 -5.41 -6.65
CA ASP A 39 2.91 -5.25 -6.94
C ASP A 39 3.59 -4.70 -5.66
N TRP A 40 4.50 -5.48 -5.09
CA TRP A 40 5.14 -5.06 -3.84
C TRP A 40 6.24 -4.03 -4.04
N GLY A 41 6.72 -3.79 -5.26
CA GLY A 41 7.91 -2.98 -5.50
C GLY A 41 9.05 -3.36 -4.54
N ARG A 42 9.50 -2.38 -3.75
CA ARG A 42 10.51 -2.54 -2.69
C ARG A 42 9.93 -2.77 -1.29
N ALA A 43 8.64 -3.09 -1.17
CA ALA A 43 8.04 -3.39 0.14
C ALA A 43 8.56 -4.75 0.62
N GLY A 44 8.97 -4.80 1.89
CA GLY A 44 9.67 -5.94 2.48
C GLY A 44 11.17 -5.97 2.14
N GLU A 45 11.69 -4.98 1.43
CA GLU A 45 13.13 -4.73 1.31
C GLU A 45 13.52 -3.55 2.19
N GLN A 46 14.73 -3.62 2.74
CA GLN A 46 15.32 -2.50 3.45
C GLN A 46 15.69 -1.41 2.44
N LEU A 47 15.01 -0.26 2.51
CA LEU A 47 15.31 0.87 1.65
C LEU A 47 16.70 1.44 1.98
N SER A 48 17.32 2.10 1.00
CA SER A 48 18.61 2.79 1.17
C SER A 48 18.58 3.87 2.26
N THR A 49 17.39 4.33 2.67
CA THR A 49 17.16 5.25 3.79
C THR A 49 17.17 4.56 5.16
N GLY A 50 17.39 3.24 5.23
CA GLY A 50 17.38 2.44 6.47
C GLY A 50 15.98 2.08 6.98
N GLN A 51 14.94 2.46 6.23
CA GLN A 51 13.54 2.17 6.52
C GLN A 51 13.18 0.78 5.98
N ASP A 52 12.66 -0.07 6.87
CA ASP A 52 12.07 -1.36 6.50
C ASP A 52 10.55 -1.24 6.55
N TYR A 53 9.90 -1.30 5.40
CA TYR A 53 8.43 -1.28 5.29
C TYR A 53 7.94 -2.69 5.01
N ARG A 54 7.48 -3.39 6.05
CA ARG A 54 7.01 -4.77 5.90
C ARG A 54 5.78 -4.85 5.01
N LYS A 55 5.76 -5.88 4.16
CA LYS A 55 4.61 -6.17 3.28
C LYS A 55 3.30 -6.26 4.07
N ASP A 56 3.34 -6.87 5.26
CA ASP A 56 2.17 -7.04 6.12
C ASP A 56 1.57 -5.69 6.57
N ASP A 57 2.41 -4.79 7.07
CA ASP A 57 2.00 -3.43 7.47
C ASP A 57 1.47 -2.62 6.27
N VAL A 58 2.16 -2.70 5.13
CA VAL A 58 1.74 -2.03 3.88
C VAL A 58 0.39 -2.57 3.42
N MET A 59 0.18 -3.90 3.47
CA MET A 59 -1.09 -4.54 3.11
C MET A 59 -2.23 -4.07 4.00
N ARG A 60 -1.99 -4.08 5.31
CA ARG A 60 -3.00 -3.74 6.32
C ARG A 60 -3.47 -2.30 6.14
N VAL A 61 -2.55 -1.37 5.91
CA VAL A 61 -2.90 0.05 5.69
C VAL A 61 -3.55 0.25 4.32
N ALA A 62 -3.07 -0.42 3.27
CA ALA A 62 -3.71 -0.36 1.96
C ALA A 62 -5.17 -0.86 2.03
N GLN A 63 -5.43 -2.00 2.70
CA GLN A 63 -6.79 -2.53 2.90
C GLN A 63 -7.68 -1.57 3.70
N GLN A 64 -7.14 -0.91 4.72
CA GLN A 64 -7.89 0.11 5.46
C GLN A 64 -8.29 1.27 4.56
N MET A 65 -7.42 1.71 3.65
CA MET A 65 -7.77 2.76 2.70
C MET A 65 -8.83 2.32 1.70
N LEU A 66 -8.71 1.09 1.17
CA LEU A 66 -9.72 0.51 0.29
C LEU A 66 -11.09 0.42 0.99
N SER A 67 -11.12 0.04 2.27
CA SER A 67 -12.36 -0.05 3.06
C SER A 67 -12.99 1.32 3.37
N LYS A 68 -12.18 2.39 3.33
CA LYS A 68 -12.64 3.78 3.56
C LYS A 68 -13.10 4.47 2.27
N LEU A 69 -12.87 3.88 1.10
CA LEU A 69 -13.32 4.45 -0.16
C LEU A 69 -14.85 4.36 -0.25
N PRO A 70 -15.53 5.47 -0.63
CA PRO A 70 -16.96 5.43 -0.90
C PRO A 70 -17.22 4.50 -2.10
N ARG A 71 -18.23 3.63 -1.95
CA ARG A 71 -18.64 2.65 -2.96
C ARG A 71 -19.53 3.28 -4.02
#